data_AF-B9SAP6-F1
#
_entry.id   AF-B9SAP6-F1
#
_cell.length_a   1.000
_cell.length_b   1.000
_cell.length_c   1.000
_cell.angle_alpha   90.00
_cell.angle_beta   90.00
_cell.angle_gamma   90.00
#
_symmetry.space_group_name_H-M   'P 1'
#
loop_
_entity.id
_entity.type
_entity.pdbx_description
1 polymer ?
#
loop_
_entity_poly.entity_id
_entity_poly.type
_entity_poly.pdbx_seq_one_letter_code
_entity_poly.pdbx_strand_id
1 'polypeptide(L)'
;MVHRQAERDYIALMQEGKDLVIYALINHTAVRKLLKKYDKVCFNQGQAFRLQAQNLQIEILQSPWLRELMALHINLRETKIKLETEGPASLDGFSLTFDDNDKPSLSYELFDSLKLDTDLTCPICLDTVFDPVSLTCGHILCYMCACSAASVTIIDGLKAAEHNKRCPLCRKAGVYEGAVHLEELNNLLSRSCPEYWEQRLQSERVERVRQAKEHWELQCRAFLGV
;
A
#
# COMPACT_ATOMS: atom_id res chain seq x y z
N MET A 1 -7.91 -14.67 -33.85
CA MET A 1 -6.91 -15.49 -33.14
C MET A 1 -6.15 -14.68 -32.08
N VAL A 2 -5.65 -13.48 -32.40
CA VAL A 2 -4.92 -12.60 -31.45
C VAL A 2 -5.72 -12.26 -30.19
N HIS A 3 -7.00 -11.90 -30.32
CA HIS A 3 -7.86 -11.61 -29.16
C HIS A 3 -8.01 -12.79 -28.18
N ARG A 4 -8.13 -14.03 -28.68
CA ARG A 4 -8.24 -15.23 -27.83
C ARG A 4 -6.91 -15.61 -27.15
N GLN A 5 -5.77 -15.13 -27.66
CA GLN A 5 -4.49 -15.34 -27.00
C GLN A 5 -4.34 -14.34 -25.86
N ALA A 6 -4.59 -13.06 -26.11
CA ALA A 6 -4.56 -12.02 -25.09
C ALA A 6 -5.52 -12.30 -23.91
N GLU A 7 -6.72 -12.82 -24.20
CA GLU A 7 -7.69 -13.21 -23.18
C GLU A 7 -7.23 -14.40 -22.33
N ARG A 8 -6.52 -15.37 -22.93
CA ARG A 8 -5.94 -16.51 -22.19
C ARG A 8 -4.75 -16.07 -21.35
N ASP A 9 -3.89 -15.21 -21.89
CA ASP A 9 -2.75 -14.64 -21.16
C ASP A 9 -3.24 -13.80 -19.96
N TYR A 10 -4.33 -13.06 -20.14
CA TYR A 10 -4.99 -12.29 -19.07
C TYR A 10 -5.52 -13.16 -17.93
N ILE A 11 -6.23 -14.25 -18.26
CA ILE A 11 -6.75 -15.19 -17.25
C ILE A 11 -5.60 -15.87 -16.51
N ALA A 12 -4.53 -16.24 -17.21
CA ALA A 12 -3.34 -16.84 -16.61
C ALA A 12 -2.67 -15.87 -15.62
N LEU A 13 -2.49 -14.59 -16.00
CA LEU A 13 -1.92 -13.57 -15.12
C LEU A 13 -2.76 -13.33 -13.85
N MET A 14 -4.09 -13.27 -13.98
CA MET A 14 -4.97 -13.15 -12.81
C MET A 14 -4.84 -14.35 -11.86
N GLN A 15 -4.75 -15.56 -12.41
CA GLN A 15 -4.59 -16.77 -11.60
C GLN A 15 -3.22 -16.79 -10.91
N GLU A 16 -2.15 -16.42 -11.61
CA GLU A 16 -0.80 -16.32 -11.05
C GLU A 16 -0.74 -15.29 -9.91
N GLY A 17 -1.34 -14.11 -10.09
CA GLY A 17 -1.44 -13.09 -9.05
C GLY A 17 -2.16 -13.61 -7.80
N LYS A 18 -3.29 -14.30 -7.99
CA LYS A 18 -4.03 -14.95 -6.90
C LYS A 18 -3.19 -16.00 -6.17
N ASP A 19 -2.48 -16.84 -6.90
CA ASP A 19 -1.64 -17.90 -6.33
C ASP A 19 -0.48 -17.32 -5.52
N LEU A 20 0.12 -16.20 -5.97
CA LEU A 20 1.17 -15.48 -5.24
C LEU A 20 0.66 -14.91 -3.90
N VAL A 21 -0.53 -14.33 -3.87
CA VAL A 21 -1.11 -13.83 -2.61
C VAL A 21 -1.45 -14.99 -1.67
N ILE A 22 -2.05 -16.07 -2.19
CA ILE A 22 -2.36 -17.27 -1.40
C ILE A 22 -1.06 -17.84 -0.81
N TYR A 23 0.00 -17.98 -1.60
CA TYR A 23 1.31 -18.43 -1.15
C TYR A 23 1.85 -17.55 -0.02
N ALA A 24 1.80 -16.23 -0.20
CA ALA A 24 2.24 -15.27 0.82
C ALA A 24 1.52 -15.46 2.16
N LEU A 25 0.20 -15.67 2.12
CA LEU A 25 -0.65 -15.81 3.31
C LEU A 25 -0.48 -17.16 4.00
N ILE A 26 -0.40 -18.25 3.24
CA ILE A 26 -0.13 -19.59 3.78
C ILE A 26 1.23 -19.58 4.48
N ASN A 27 2.26 -19.01 3.85
CA ASN A 27 3.60 -18.93 4.44
C ASN A 27 3.65 -18.04 5.68
N HIS A 28 3.00 -16.87 5.66
CA HIS A 28 2.88 -16.05 6.85
C HIS A 28 2.25 -16.84 8.00
N THR A 29 1.18 -17.59 7.71
CA THR A 29 0.48 -18.40 8.72
C THR A 29 1.35 -19.52 9.26
N ALA A 30 2.08 -20.21 8.39
CA ALA A 30 3.01 -21.27 8.76
C ALA A 30 4.12 -20.74 9.66
N VAL A 31 4.77 -19.63 9.28
CA VAL A 31 5.80 -18.96 10.10
C VAL A 31 5.21 -18.51 11.44
N ARG A 32 4.02 -17.91 11.44
CA ARG A 32 3.34 -17.48 12.67
C ARG A 32 3.10 -18.65 13.62
N LYS A 33 2.59 -19.79 13.10
CA LYS A 33 2.34 -21.02 13.87
C LYS A 33 3.65 -21.65 14.37
N LEU A 34 4.69 -21.66 13.53
CA LEU A 34 6.03 -22.17 13.88
C LEU A 34 6.63 -21.38 15.05
N LEU A 35 6.63 -20.05 14.96
CA LEU A 35 7.17 -19.18 16.00
C LEU A 35 6.39 -19.34 17.33
N LYS A 36 5.06 -19.46 17.27
CA LYS A 36 4.24 -19.77 18.47
C LYS A 36 4.62 -21.10 19.11
N LYS A 37 4.94 -22.12 18.30
CA LYS A 37 5.39 -23.43 18.81
C LYS A 37 6.80 -23.34 19.38
N TYR A 38 7.67 -22.55 18.76
CA TYR A 38 9.03 -22.30 19.22
C TYR A 38 9.05 -21.57 20.57
N ASP A 39 8.20 -20.56 20.76
CA ASP A 39 8.07 -19.84 22.04
C ASP A 39 7.69 -20.76 23.20
N LYS A 40 6.91 -21.83 22.95
CA LYS A 40 6.57 -22.82 23.97
C LYS A 40 7.77 -23.66 24.45
N VAL A 41 8.83 -23.74 23.65
CA VAL A 41 10.02 -24.56 23.95
C VAL A 41 11.19 -23.67 24.38
N CYS A 42 11.34 -22.48 23.80
CA CYS A 42 12.56 -21.67 23.88
C CYS A 42 12.35 -20.28 24.51
N PHE A 43 11.43 -20.13 25.48
CA PHE A 43 11.21 -18.89 26.26
C PHE A 43 11.27 -17.58 25.44
N ASN A 44 10.27 -17.33 24.59
CA ASN A 44 10.08 -16.08 23.82
C ASN A 44 11.09 -15.78 22.69
N GLN A 45 11.96 -16.72 22.31
CA GLN A 45 12.87 -16.53 21.16
C GLN A 45 12.14 -16.39 19.81
N GLY A 46 10.94 -16.95 19.67
CA GLY A 46 10.10 -16.76 18.48
C GLY A 46 9.55 -15.33 18.38
N GLN A 47 9.23 -14.70 19.50
CA GLN A 47 8.90 -13.27 19.55
C GLN A 47 10.10 -12.40 19.18
N ALA A 48 11.29 -12.73 19.69
CA ALA A 48 12.52 -12.02 19.31
C ALA A 48 12.78 -12.11 17.80
N PHE A 49 12.60 -13.29 17.19
CA PHE A 49 12.67 -13.44 15.74
C PHE A 49 11.63 -12.58 15.00
N ARG A 50 10.37 -12.49 15.47
CA ARG A 50 9.37 -11.62 14.82
C ARG A 50 9.79 -10.16 14.82
N LEU A 51 10.27 -9.68 15.96
CA LEU A 51 10.74 -8.29 16.08
C LEU A 51 11.92 -8.06 15.13
N GLN A 52 12.84 -9.01 15.04
CA GLN A 52 13.95 -8.96 14.09
C GLN A 52 13.47 -9.02 12.63
N ALA A 53 12.49 -9.86 12.32
CA ALA A 53 11.92 -9.98 10.98
C ALA A 53 11.25 -8.68 10.51
N GLN A 54 10.53 -7.99 11.41
CA GLN A 54 9.97 -6.67 11.16
C GLN A 54 11.07 -5.62 10.93
N ASN A 55 12.12 -5.66 11.74
CA ASN A 55 13.29 -4.78 11.56
C ASN A 55 14.00 -5.04 10.23
N LEU A 56 14.07 -6.29 9.78
CA LEU A 56 14.68 -6.69 8.52
C LEU A 56 13.73 -6.59 7.31
N GLN A 57 12.46 -6.20 7.50
CA GLN A 57 11.46 -6.10 6.43
C GLN A 57 11.23 -7.41 5.66
N ILE A 58 11.42 -8.56 6.32
CA ILE A 58 11.18 -9.88 5.72
C ILE A 58 9.78 -10.42 6.02
N GLU A 59 8.93 -9.64 6.70
CA GLU A 59 7.55 -10.03 6.98
C GLU A 59 6.68 -9.84 5.73
N ILE A 60 6.31 -10.97 5.10
CA ILE A 60 5.63 -11.03 3.80
C ILE A 60 4.36 -10.16 3.75
N LEU A 61 3.57 -10.09 4.82
CA LEU A 61 2.31 -9.33 4.84
C LEU A 61 2.49 -7.81 4.86
N GLN A 62 3.69 -7.32 5.18
CA GLN A 62 4.00 -5.89 5.13
C GLN A 62 4.60 -5.47 3.78
N SER A 63 4.72 -6.41 2.84
CA SER A 63 5.28 -6.14 1.53
C SER A 63 4.37 -5.18 0.74
N PRO A 64 4.91 -4.06 0.21
CA PRO A 64 4.14 -3.18 -0.67
C PRO A 64 3.63 -3.93 -1.91
N TRP A 65 4.43 -4.87 -2.43
CA TRP A 65 4.07 -5.66 -3.61
C TRP A 65 2.91 -6.60 -3.36
N LEU A 66 2.73 -7.10 -2.13
CA LEU A 66 1.58 -7.91 -1.80
C LEU A 66 0.29 -7.08 -1.90
N ARG A 67 0.33 -5.83 -1.43
CA ARG A 67 -0.82 -4.92 -1.49
C ARG A 67 -1.13 -4.50 -2.92
N GLU A 68 -0.10 -4.22 -3.73
CA GLU A 68 -0.26 -3.96 -5.16
C GLU A 68 -0.85 -5.16 -5.90
N LEU A 69 -0.38 -6.38 -5.61
CA LEU A 69 -0.94 -7.60 -6.22
C LEU A 69 -2.42 -7.78 -5.85
N MET A 70 -2.79 -7.52 -4.59
CA MET A 70 -4.18 -7.57 -4.16
C MET A 70 -5.03 -6.51 -4.87
N ALA A 71 -4.55 -5.27 -4.97
CA ALA A 71 -5.26 -4.18 -5.65
C ALA A 71 -5.39 -4.44 -7.16
N LEU A 72 -4.31 -4.89 -7.81
CA LEU A 72 -4.29 -5.30 -9.21
C LEU A 72 -5.33 -6.39 -9.47
N HIS A 73 -5.36 -7.40 -8.61
CA HIS A 73 -6.31 -8.51 -8.74
C HIS A 73 -7.76 -8.04 -8.69
N ILE A 74 -8.10 -7.13 -7.77
CA ILE A 74 -9.43 -6.51 -7.70
C ILE A 74 -9.71 -5.68 -8.96
N ASN A 75 -8.76 -4.84 -9.39
CA ASN A 75 -8.87 -4.00 -10.59
C ASN A 75 -9.13 -4.84 -11.85
N LEU A 76 -8.42 -5.95 -12.02
CA LEU A 76 -8.56 -6.87 -13.16
C LEU A 76 -9.89 -7.63 -13.11
N ARG A 77 -10.30 -8.09 -11.92
CA ARG A 77 -11.58 -8.79 -11.74
C ARG A 77 -12.76 -7.90 -12.13
N GLU A 78 -12.79 -6.66 -11.66
CA GLU A 78 -13.89 -5.73 -11.99
C GLU A 78 -13.90 -5.34 -13.47
N THR A 79 -12.72 -5.23 -14.09
CA THR A 79 -12.62 -4.97 -15.53
C THR A 79 -13.23 -6.13 -16.34
N LYS A 80 -12.97 -7.38 -15.92
CA LYS A 80 -13.57 -8.57 -16.53
C LYS A 80 -15.08 -8.61 -16.37
N ILE A 81 -15.61 -8.33 -15.18
CA ILE A 81 -17.06 -8.28 -14.92
C ILE A 81 -17.75 -7.23 -15.81
N LYS A 82 -17.11 -6.09 -16.08
CA LYS A 82 -17.65 -5.07 -16.99
C LYS A 82 -17.67 -5.50 -18.46
N LEU A 83 -16.78 -6.41 -18.86
CA LEU A 83 -16.69 -6.95 -20.22
C LEU A 83 -17.61 -8.15 -20.45
N GLU A 84 -17.88 -8.93 -19.40
CA GLU A 84 -18.70 -10.14 -19.42
C GLU A 84 -19.99 -9.90 -18.62
N THR A 85 -21.06 -9.46 -19.29
CA THR A 85 -22.41 -9.39 -18.70
C THR A 85 -22.82 -10.80 -18.24
N GLU A 86 -22.85 -11.02 -16.93
CA GLU A 86 -23.28 -12.26 -16.25
C GLU A 86 -22.32 -13.47 -16.32
N GLY A 87 -21.24 -13.42 -15.53
CA GLY A 87 -20.53 -14.60 -15.06
C GLY A 87 -20.73 -14.81 -13.55
N PRO A 88 -20.78 -16.06 -13.04
CA PRO A 88 -20.95 -16.31 -11.62
C PRO A 88 -19.80 -15.67 -10.84
N ALA A 89 -20.14 -14.94 -9.79
CA ALA A 89 -19.19 -14.32 -8.88
C ALA A 89 -18.26 -15.41 -8.32
N SER A 90 -17.06 -15.50 -8.90
CA SER A 90 -15.95 -16.23 -8.32
C SER A 90 -15.81 -15.78 -6.86
N LEU A 91 -15.99 -16.73 -5.93
CA LEU A 91 -15.71 -16.58 -4.50
C LEU A 91 -14.22 -16.30 -4.34
N ASP A 92 -13.90 -15.05 -4.52
CA ASP A 92 -12.55 -14.55 -4.62
C ASP A 92 -12.40 -13.59 -3.47
N GLY A 93 -11.88 -14.10 -2.36
CA GLY A 93 -11.90 -13.46 -1.05
C GLY A 93 -11.20 -12.11 -0.95
N PHE A 94 -10.72 -11.54 -2.07
CA PHE A 94 -10.20 -10.18 -2.18
C PHE A 94 -11.33 -9.17 -2.30
N SER A 95 -11.34 -8.18 -1.43
CA SER A 95 -12.29 -7.07 -1.51
C SER A 95 -11.69 -5.79 -0.96
N LEU A 96 -12.20 -4.67 -1.48
CA LEU A 96 -12.13 -3.40 -0.80
C LEU A 96 -13.43 -3.26 0.00
N THR A 97 -13.33 -3.05 1.30
CA THR A 97 -14.48 -2.88 2.20
C THR A 97 -14.44 -1.50 2.83
N PHE A 98 -15.60 -0.97 3.20
CA PHE A 98 -15.72 0.31 3.91
C PHE A 98 -16.37 0.05 5.28
N ASP A 99 -15.86 0.71 6.32
CA ASP A 99 -16.47 0.67 7.65
C ASP A 99 -17.65 1.66 7.78
N ASP A 100 -18.27 1.73 8.97
CA ASP A 100 -19.39 2.63 9.25
C ASP A 100 -19.05 4.13 9.10
N ASN A 101 -17.76 4.48 9.01
CA ASN A 101 -17.26 5.84 8.82
C ASN A 101 -16.70 6.06 7.40
N ASP A 102 -17.10 5.23 6.43
CA ASP A 102 -16.60 5.24 5.05
C ASP A 102 -15.08 5.08 4.93
N LYS A 103 -14.42 4.45 5.92
CA LYS A 103 -12.98 4.19 5.85
C LYS A 103 -12.69 2.91 5.08
N PRO A 104 -11.87 2.99 4.02
CA PRO A 104 -11.55 1.84 3.22
C PRO A 104 -10.50 0.95 3.90
N SER A 105 -10.72 -0.36 3.80
CA SER A 105 -9.73 -1.38 4.13
C SER A 105 -9.62 -2.40 3.00
N LEU A 106 -8.38 -2.78 2.70
CA LEU A 106 -8.07 -3.83 1.75
C LEU A 106 -8.08 -5.18 2.47
N SER A 107 -9.09 -5.99 2.18
CA SER A 107 -9.37 -7.24 2.87
C SER A 107 -9.11 -8.46 2.00
N TYR A 108 -8.65 -9.54 2.65
CA TYR A 108 -8.62 -10.88 2.08
C TYR A 108 -9.03 -11.95 3.08
N GLU A 109 -9.95 -12.83 2.67
CA GLU A 109 -10.41 -13.96 3.47
C GLU A 109 -10.13 -15.31 2.78
N LEU A 110 -9.37 -16.17 3.45
CA LEU A 110 -9.16 -17.58 3.06
C LEU A 110 -10.03 -18.51 3.91
N PHE A 111 -10.46 -19.63 3.32
CA PHE A 111 -11.35 -20.69 3.85
C PHE A 111 -11.11 -21.17 5.30
N ASP A 112 -9.98 -20.85 5.95
CA ASP A 112 -9.61 -21.27 7.33
C ASP A 112 -9.51 -20.11 8.33
N SER A 113 -10.41 -19.12 8.24
CA SER A 113 -10.46 -17.94 9.14
C SER A 113 -9.24 -17.02 9.07
N LEU A 114 -8.45 -17.10 7.99
CA LEU A 114 -7.36 -16.16 7.78
C LEU A 114 -7.89 -14.90 7.11
N LYS A 115 -8.10 -13.86 7.92
CA LYS A 115 -8.43 -12.52 7.44
C LYS A 115 -7.17 -11.65 7.46
N LEU A 116 -6.77 -11.17 6.30
CA LEU A 116 -5.88 -10.03 6.17
C LEU A 116 -6.76 -8.80 6.01
N ASP A 117 -6.51 -7.77 6.80
CA ASP A 117 -7.20 -6.49 6.68
C ASP A 117 -6.16 -5.37 6.79
N THR A 118 -6.09 -4.53 5.76
CA THR A 118 -5.16 -3.40 5.70
C THR A 118 -5.97 -2.12 5.69
N ASP A 119 -5.98 -1.42 6.82
CA ASP A 119 -6.54 -0.06 6.91
C ASP A 119 -5.83 0.87 5.91
N LEU A 120 -6.61 1.54 5.07
CA LEU A 120 -6.12 2.49 4.07
C LEU A 120 -6.33 3.94 4.50
N THR A 121 -6.54 4.19 5.78
CA THR A 121 -6.54 5.53 6.38
C THR A 121 -5.11 6.03 6.55
N CYS A 122 -4.82 7.24 6.07
CA CYS A 122 -3.55 7.87 6.33
C CYS A 122 -3.45 8.29 7.81
N PRO A 123 -2.43 7.84 8.56
CA PRO A 123 -2.28 8.15 9.99
C PRO A 123 -1.85 9.60 10.26
N ILE A 124 -1.60 10.41 9.23
CA ILE A 124 -1.24 11.82 9.37
C ILE A 124 -2.46 12.72 9.19
N CYS A 125 -3.17 12.61 8.06
CA CYS A 125 -4.35 13.44 7.82
C CYS A 125 -5.66 12.79 8.33
N LEU A 126 -5.62 11.51 8.69
CA LEU A 126 -6.76 10.71 9.17
C LEU A 126 -7.88 10.48 8.14
N ASP A 127 -7.63 10.83 6.88
CA ASP A 127 -8.50 10.54 5.73
C ASP A 127 -8.02 9.29 4.98
N THR A 128 -8.84 8.79 4.05
CA THR A 128 -8.43 7.79 3.05
C THR A 128 -7.14 8.22 2.35
N VAL A 129 -6.18 7.31 2.28
CA VAL A 129 -4.88 7.57 1.65
C VAL A 129 -5.05 8.02 0.19
N PHE A 130 -4.32 9.07 -0.18
CA PHE A 130 -4.32 9.65 -1.51
C PHE A 130 -2.90 9.72 -2.06
N ASP A 131 -2.68 9.33 -3.32
CA ASP A 131 -1.35 9.09 -3.89
C ASP A 131 -0.51 8.22 -2.92
N PRO A 132 -0.99 6.99 -2.62
CA PRO A 132 -0.45 6.16 -1.56
C PRO A 132 1.00 5.77 -1.82
N VAL A 133 1.84 6.01 -0.81
CA VAL A 133 3.22 5.52 -0.76
C VAL A 133 3.37 4.54 0.39
N SER A 134 3.99 3.40 0.13
CA SER A 134 4.49 2.52 1.17
C SER A 134 5.93 2.88 1.49
N LEU A 135 6.19 3.25 2.74
CA LEU A 135 7.55 3.35 3.26
C LEU A 135 8.20 1.96 3.27
N THR A 136 9.54 1.90 3.35
CA THR A 136 10.23 0.60 3.38
C THR A 136 9.80 -0.23 4.57
N CYS A 137 9.43 0.39 5.69
CA CYS A 137 8.88 -0.29 6.86
C CYS A 137 7.44 -0.82 6.70
N GLY A 138 6.85 -0.74 5.50
CA GLY A 138 5.53 -1.28 5.18
C GLY A 138 4.35 -0.42 5.65
N HIS A 139 4.57 0.80 6.17
CA HIS A 139 3.47 1.72 6.51
C HIS A 139 3.09 2.56 5.30
N ILE A 140 1.78 2.73 5.09
CA ILE A 140 1.21 3.51 3.98
C ILE A 140 0.86 4.91 4.47
N LEU A 141 1.23 5.91 3.68
CA LEU A 141 0.93 7.32 3.88
C LEU A 141 0.50 7.95 2.56
N CYS A 142 -0.18 9.10 2.59
CA CYS A 142 -0.31 9.93 1.39
C CYS A 142 1.07 10.45 0.99
N TYR A 143 1.36 10.61 -0.30
CA TYR A 143 2.64 11.13 -0.77
C TYR A 143 3.02 12.47 -0.11
N MET A 144 2.09 13.43 -0.08
CA MET A 144 2.32 14.75 0.52
C MET A 144 2.55 14.65 2.04
N CYS A 145 1.82 13.77 2.71
CA CYS A 145 1.98 13.53 4.15
C CYS A 145 3.33 12.88 4.45
N ALA A 146 3.78 11.94 3.61
CA ALA A 146 5.11 11.35 3.72
C ALA A 146 6.22 12.38 3.50
N CYS A 147 6.08 13.28 2.52
CA CYS A 147 7.05 14.35 2.26
C CYS A 147 7.17 15.28 3.46
N SER A 148 6.03 15.72 4.01
CA SER A 148 5.99 16.54 5.22
C SER A 148 6.66 15.84 6.42
N ALA A 149 6.34 14.57 6.67
CA ALA A 149 6.94 13.79 7.76
C ALA A 149 8.46 13.56 7.57
N ALA A 150 8.93 13.45 6.33
CA ALA A 150 10.34 13.37 5.97
C ALA A 150 11.06 14.73 5.99
N SER A 151 10.33 15.84 6.18
CA SER A 151 10.85 17.21 6.08
C SER A 151 11.47 17.51 4.71
N VAL A 152 10.87 17.00 3.64
CA VAL A 152 11.27 17.27 2.25
C VAL A 152 10.12 17.91 1.49
N THR A 153 10.45 18.66 0.44
CA THR A 153 9.41 19.18 -0.45
C THR A 153 8.92 18.08 -1.39
N ILE A 154 7.70 18.22 -1.92
CA ILE A 154 7.19 17.33 -2.97
C ILE A 154 8.02 17.34 -4.26
N ILE A 155 8.83 18.39 -4.47
CA ILE A 155 9.71 18.57 -5.63
C ILE A 155 10.99 17.75 -5.46
N ASP A 156 11.61 17.83 -4.27
CA ASP A 156 12.79 17.01 -3.94
C ASP A 156 12.41 15.53 -3.86
N GLY A 157 11.21 15.26 -3.36
CA GLY A 157 10.65 13.92 -3.18
C GLY A 157 11.28 13.15 -2.03
N LEU A 158 10.73 11.97 -1.77
CA LEU A 158 11.09 11.14 -0.60
C LEU A 158 12.54 10.62 -0.62
N LYS A 159 13.17 10.59 -1.80
CA LYS A 159 14.59 10.20 -1.95
C LYS A 159 15.56 11.21 -1.35
N ALA A 160 15.16 12.47 -1.21
CA ALA A 160 15.97 13.51 -0.58
C ALA A 160 15.91 13.48 0.96
N ALA A 161 15.12 12.57 1.54
CA ALA A 161 14.95 12.49 2.98
C ALA A 161 16.23 12.05 3.69
N GLU A 162 16.60 12.77 4.75
CA GLU A 162 17.73 12.36 5.60
C GLU A 162 17.48 10.99 6.24
N HIS A 163 18.52 10.15 6.36
CA HIS A 163 18.41 8.82 6.97
C HIS A 163 17.96 8.84 8.44
N ASN A 164 18.10 9.97 9.14
CA ASN A 164 17.66 10.14 10.53
C ASN A 164 16.13 10.29 10.66
N LYS A 165 15.41 10.55 9.56
CA LYS A 165 13.96 10.75 9.55
C LYS A 165 13.27 9.42 9.82
N ARG A 166 12.21 9.48 10.62
CA ARG A 166 11.57 8.30 11.20
C ARG A 166 10.12 8.18 10.75
N CYS A 167 9.70 6.95 10.48
CA CYS A 167 8.29 6.62 10.27
C CYS A 167 7.43 7.17 11.42
N PRO A 168 6.31 7.87 11.15
CA PRO A 168 5.43 8.37 12.21
C PRO A 168 4.72 7.25 12.99
N LEU A 169 4.56 6.06 12.39
CA LEU A 169 3.90 4.91 13.01
C LEU A 169 4.86 4.07 13.86
N CYS A 170 5.94 3.55 13.27
CA CYS A 170 6.86 2.63 13.97
C CYS A 170 8.18 3.25 14.41
N ARG A 171 8.43 4.53 14.13
CA ARG A 171 9.65 5.26 14.51
C ARG A 171 10.96 4.71 13.93
N LYS A 172 10.90 3.75 13.00
CA LYS A 172 12.08 3.26 12.26
C LYS A 172 12.66 4.38 11.39
N ALA A 173 13.98 4.58 11.47
CA ALA A 173 14.71 5.58 10.71
C ALA A 173 15.03 5.09 9.28
N GLY A 174 15.28 6.02 8.35
CA GLY A 174 15.75 5.71 7.00
C GLY A 174 14.72 4.99 6.12
N VAL A 175 13.43 5.25 6.34
CA VAL A 175 12.34 4.50 5.69
C VAL A 175 11.78 5.14 4.42
N TYR A 176 12.21 6.35 4.09
CA TYR A 176 11.63 7.19 3.03
C TYR A 176 12.31 7.04 1.68
N GLU A 177 13.64 6.88 1.65
CA GLU A 177 14.42 6.84 0.40
C GLU A 177 13.97 5.72 -0.55
N GLY A 178 13.63 4.56 0.01
CA GLY A 178 13.12 3.40 -0.73
C GLY A 178 11.60 3.28 -0.75
N ALA A 179 10.86 4.36 -0.49
CA ALA A 179 9.40 4.32 -0.54
C ALA A 179 8.91 4.01 -1.96
N VAL A 180 7.82 3.25 -2.05
CA VAL A 180 7.22 2.78 -3.31
C VAL A 180 5.82 3.38 -3.45
N HIS A 181 5.52 3.99 -4.58
CA HIS A 181 4.15 4.39 -4.94
C HIS A 181 3.31 3.15 -5.23
N LEU A 182 2.10 3.12 -4.69
CA LEU A 182 1.16 2.01 -4.84
C LEU A 182 0.12 2.36 -5.91
N GLU A 183 0.50 2.20 -7.17
CA GLU A 183 -0.28 2.64 -8.33
C GLU A 183 -1.60 1.85 -8.49
N GLU A 184 -1.56 0.54 -8.29
CA GLU A 184 -2.76 -0.29 -8.38
C GLU A 184 -3.73 -0.01 -7.24
N LEU A 185 -3.21 0.23 -6.04
CA LEU A 185 -4.01 0.68 -4.91
C LEU A 185 -4.61 2.07 -5.17
N ASN A 186 -3.83 2.99 -5.73
CA ASN A 186 -4.30 4.33 -6.11
C ASN A 186 -5.45 4.25 -7.12
N ASN A 187 -5.29 3.42 -8.15
CA ASN A 187 -6.32 3.16 -9.16
C ASN A 187 -7.59 2.57 -8.54
N LEU A 188 -7.43 1.58 -7.66
CA LEU A 188 -8.54 0.95 -6.95
C LEU A 188 -9.33 1.98 -6.14
N LEU A 189 -8.65 2.75 -5.28
CA LEU A 189 -9.28 3.77 -4.45
C LEU A 189 -9.99 4.84 -5.30
N SER A 190 -9.35 5.34 -6.37
CA SER A 190 -9.95 6.34 -7.25
C SER A 190 -11.29 5.92 -7.87
N ARG A 191 -11.43 4.61 -8.15
CA ARG A 191 -12.64 4.03 -8.72
C ARG A 191 -13.70 3.74 -7.68
N SER A 192 -13.29 3.31 -6.49
CA SER A 192 -14.19 2.90 -5.41
C SER A 192 -14.80 4.07 -4.63
N CYS A 193 -14.16 5.25 -4.61
CA CYS A 193 -14.68 6.44 -3.93
C CYS A 193 -14.53 7.73 -4.78
N PRO A 194 -15.20 7.82 -5.94
CA PRO A 194 -14.93 8.85 -6.95
C PRO A 194 -15.20 10.29 -6.48
N GLU A 195 -16.24 10.51 -5.68
CA GLU A 195 -16.60 11.85 -5.18
C GLU A 195 -15.54 12.40 -4.22
N TYR A 196 -15.14 11.60 -3.22
CA TYR A 196 -14.02 11.92 -2.33
C TYR A 196 -12.74 12.14 -3.13
N TRP A 197 -12.46 11.27 -4.10
CA TRP A 197 -11.23 11.31 -4.87
C TRP A 197 -11.09 12.59 -5.69
N GLU A 198 -12.17 13.03 -6.35
CA GLU A 198 -12.21 14.29 -7.12
C GLU A 198 -11.97 15.50 -6.21
N GLN A 199 -12.66 15.56 -5.06
CA GLN A 199 -12.46 16.64 -4.08
C GLN A 199 -11.01 16.68 -3.56
N ARG A 200 -10.45 15.51 -3.23
CA ARG A 200 -9.09 15.38 -2.74
C ARG A 200 -8.07 15.78 -3.81
N LEU A 201 -8.28 15.38 -5.06
CA LEU A 201 -7.43 15.75 -6.19
C LEU A 201 -7.40 17.27 -6.40
N GLN A 202 -8.56 17.94 -6.33
CA GLN A 202 -8.62 19.40 -6.46
C GLN A 202 -7.90 20.11 -5.32
N SER A 203 -8.12 19.68 -4.07
CA SER A 203 -7.46 20.23 -2.88
C SER A 203 -5.94 20.05 -2.94
N GLU A 204 -5.45 18.83 -3.21
CA GLU A 204 -4.02 18.57 -3.32
C GLU A 204 -3.38 19.30 -4.51
N ARG A 205 -4.09 19.49 -5.62
CA ARG A 205 -3.54 20.25 -6.75
C ARG A 205 -3.21 21.70 -6.35
N VAL A 206 -4.11 22.36 -5.62
CA VAL A 206 -3.88 23.73 -5.13
C VAL A 206 -2.66 23.76 -4.20
N GLU A 207 -2.58 22.80 -3.29
CA GLU A 207 -1.51 22.71 -2.32
C GLU A 207 -0.15 22.37 -2.96
N ARG A 208 -0.12 21.47 -3.95
CA ARG A 208 1.10 21.13 -4.71
C ARG A 208 1.64 22.34 -5.48
N VAL A 209 0.75 23.11 -6.12
CA VAL A 209 1.16 24.36 -6.80
C VAL A 209 1.74 25.37 -5.82
N ARG A 210 1.11 25.52 -4.64
CA ARG A 210 1.60 26.41 -3.57
C ARG A 210 3.00 25.99 -3.11
N GLN A 211 3.21 24.72 -2.77
CA GLN A 211 4.51 24.20 -2.32
C GLN A 211 5.58 24.31 -3.40
N ALA A 212 5.24 24.05 -4.67
CA ALA A 212 6.18 24.22 -5.78
C ALA A 212 6.63 25.67 -5.92
N LYS A 213 5.70 26.63 -5.83
CA LYS A 213 6.03 28.06 -5.85
C LYS A 213 6.97 28.44 -4.72
N GLU A 214 6.66 28.04 -3.49
CA GLU A 214 7.49 28.32 -2.31
C GLU A 214 8.88 27.71 -2.42
N HIS A 215 8.99 26.47 -2.93
CA HIS A 215 10.26 25.81 -3.20
C HIS A 215 11.14 26.65 -4.14
N TRP A 216 10.60 27.05 -5.30
CA TRP A 216 11.37 27.84 -6.27
C TRP A 216 11.69 29.25 -5.79
N GLU A 217 10.82 29.89 -5.02
CA GLU A 217 11.10 31.19 -4.39
C GLU A 217 12.24 31.10 -3.35
N LEU A 218 12.30 30.02 -2.58
CA LEU A 218 13.41 29.76 -1.66
C LEU A 218 14.71 29.50 -2.42
N GLN A 219 14.68 28.70 -3.48
CA GLN A 219 15.86 28.45 -4.33
C GLN A 219 16.38 29.73 -4.99
N CYS A 220 15.49 30.58 -5.51
CA CYS A 220 15.85 31.88 -6.07
C CYS A 220 16.50 32.79 -5.02
N ARG A 221 15.94 32.86 -3.81
CA ARG A 221 16.52 33.66 -2.71
C ARG A 221 17.90 33.17 -2.30
N ALA A 222 18.05 31.85 -2.14
CA ALA A 222 19.34 31.24 -1.82
C ALA A 222 20.38 31.54 -2.92
N PHE A 223 19.99 31.49 -4.19
CA PHE A 223 20.87 31.84 -5.31
C PHE A 223 21.26 33.32 -5.33
N LEU A 224 20.33 34.22 -5.01
CA LEU A 224 20.57 35.66 -4.96
C LEU A 224 21.27 36.13 -3.68
N GLY A 225 21.42 35.26 -2.68
CA GLY A 225 22.06 35.57 -1.39
C GLY A 225 21.25 36.53 -0.51
N VAL A 226 19.91 36.53 -0.66
CA VAL A 226 18.97 37.38 0.10
C VAL A 226 18.11 36.54 1.04
#